data_AF-A0A350YI04-F1
#
_entry.id   AF-A0A350YI04-F1
#
_cell.length_a   1.000
_cell.length_b   1.000
_cell.length_c   1.000
_cell.angle_alpha   90.00
_cell.angle_beta   90.00
_cell.angle_gamma   90.00
#
_symmetry.space_group_name_H-M   'P 1'
#
loop_
_entity.id
_entity.type
_entity.pdbx_description
1 polymer ?
#
loop_
_entity_poly.entity_id
_entity_poly.type
_entity_poly.pdbx_seq_one_letter_code
_entity_poly.pdbx_strand_id
1 'polypeptide(L)'
;MTDDDDDLRDLYQDLILDHGKRPRNFHAIEHAHCEAVGHNPLCGDKLVLFLTVGEEGRIADAAFQGEGCAISVASASMMTEMLKGKTAAEAKALWAYFEALCKGNAIEEADKAALDEDDVARLQALAGVRHYPVRVKCAMLAWRTLESALDPAAAKKVGTE
;
A
#
# COMPACT_ATOMS: atom_id res chain seq x y z
N MET A 1 -4.50 26.57 12.56
CA MET A 1 -5.23 25.43 11.97
C MET A 1 -6.31 26.08 11.14
N THR A 2 -6.06 26.21 9.83
CA THR A 2 -6.91 26.93 8.86
C THR A 2 -8.02 26.01 8.38
N ASP A 3 -9.17 26.58 7.99
CA ASP A 3 -10.32 25.81 7.48
C ASP A 3 -9.93 24.89 6.30
N ASP A 4 -8.97 25.30 5.46
CA ASP A 4 -8.44 24.50 4.35
C ASP A 4 -7.79 23.16 4.77
N ASP A 5 -7.23 23.07 5.98
CA ASP A 5 -6.53 21.87 6.48
C ASP A 5 -7.52 20.80 6.99
N ASP A 6 -8.70 21.23 7.45
CA ASP A 6 -9.78 20.33 7.85
C ASP A 6 -10.56 19.81 6.63
N ASP A 7 -10.83 20.66 5.64
CA ASP A 7 -11.49 20.24 4.38
C ASP A 7 -10.67 19.18 3.62
N LEU A 8 -9.34 19.33 3.59
CA LEU A 8 -8.45 18.34 2.99
C LEU A 8 -8.47 17.01 3.77
N ARG A 9 -8.52 17.07 5.10
CA ARG A 9 -8.59 15.87 5.93
C ARG A 9 -9.88 15.09 5.69
N ASP A 10 -11.00 15.79 5.60
CA ASP A 10 -12.30 15.20 5.34
C ASP A 10 -12.36 14.55 3.95
N LEU A 11 -11.83 15.23 2.92
CA LEU A 11 -11.70 14.67 1.57
C LEU A 11 -10.92 13.35 1.56
N TYR A 12 -9.77 13.30 2.26
CA TYR A 12 -8.98 12.07 2.30
C TYR A 12 -9.60 10.99 3.18
N GLN A 13 -10.35 11.37 4.21
CA GLN A 13 -11.11 10.40 5.00
C GLN A 13 -12.20 9.74 4.14
N ASP A 14 -12.90 10.53 3.32
CA ASP A 14 -13.85 10.03 2.34
C ASP A 14 -13.18 9.14 1.29
N LEU A 15 -11.97 9.50 0.83
CA LEU A 15 -11.18 8.65 -0.05
C LEU A 15 -10.89 7.27 0.59
N ILE A 16 -10.41 7.24 1.84
CA ILE A 16 -10.14 5.97 2.55
C ILE A 16 -11.42 5.14 2.68
N LEU A 17 -12.55 5.78 3.01
CA LEU A 17 -13.84 5.09 3.11
C LEU A 17 -14.32 4.54 1.77
N ASP A 18 -14.14 5.29 0.68
CA ASP A 18 -14.49 4.85 -0.66
C ASP A 18 -13.62 3.67 -1.11
N HIS A 19 -12.30 3.72 -0.88
CA HIS A 19 -11.42 2.58 -1.14
C HIS A 19 -11.75 1.35 -0.30
N GLY A 20 -12.21 1.54 0.95
CA GLY A 20 -12.65 0.44 1.81
C GLY A 20 -13.97 -0.21 1.35
N LYS A 21 -14.89 0.57 0.75
CA LYS A 21 -16.19 0.09 0.25
C LYS A 21 -16.13 -0.43 -1.19
N ARG A 22 -15.32 0.20 -2.03
CA ARG A 22 -15.19 -0.02 -3.48
C ARG A 22 -13.70 -0.11 -3.83
N PRO A 23 -13.03 -1.20 -3.44
CA PRO A 23 -11.60 -1.34 -3.71
C PRO A 23 -11.31 -1.39 -5.21
N ARG A 24 -10.28 -0.65 -5.61
CA ARG A 24 -9.68 -0.71 -6.95
C ARG A 24 -8.72 -1.86 -7.06
N ASN A 25 -8.55 -2.37 -8.28
CA ASN A 25 -7.68 -3.49 -8.60
C ASN A 25 -7.94 -4.74 -7.74
N PHE A 26 -9.21 -4.97 -7.38
CA PHE A 26 -9.62 -6.12 -6.58
C PHE A 26 -9.90 -7.34 -7.46
N HIS A 27 -8.84 -8.00 -7.92
CA HIS A 27 -8.89 -9.21 -8.75
C HIS A 27 -7.55 -9.95 -8.70
N ALA A 28 -7.55 -11.22 -9.14
CA ALA A 28 -6.32 -11.98 -9.33
C ALA A 28 -5.73 -11.73 -10.73
N ILE A 29 -4.41 -11.87 -10.86
CA ILE A 29 -3.72 -11.84 -12.15
C ILE A 29 -3.14 -13.24 -12.41
N GLU A 30 -3.62 -13.92 -13.45
CA GLU A 30 -3.28 -15.32 -13.74
C GLU A 30 -1.80 -15.55 -14.06
N HIS A 31 -1.13 -14.54 -14.62
CA HIS A 31 0.29 -14.58 -14.98
C HIS A 31 1.08 -13.45 -14.31
N ALA A 32 0.86 -13.26 -13.01
CA ALA A 32 1.65 -12.32 -12.23
C ALA A 32 3.14 -12.71 -12.25
N HIS A 33 4.02 -11.71 -12.39
CA HIS A 33 5.46 -11.93 -12.28
C HIS A 33 5.89 -12.10 -10.82
N CYS A 34 5.18 -11.43 -9.90
CA CYS A 34 5.38 -11.56 -8.47
C CYS A 34 4.03 -11.80 -7.78
N GLU A 35 4.01 -12.73 -6.83
CA GLU A 35 2.87 -13.01 -5.97
C GLU A 35 3.36 -13.09 -4.53
N ALA A 36 2.62 -12.49 -3.59
CA ALA A 36 2.88 -12.64 -2.17
C ALA A 36 1.60 -12.68 -1.35
N VAL A 37 1.64 -13.43 -0.25
CA VAL A 37 0.53 -13.56 0.69
C VAL A 37 0.88 -12.87 2.01
N GLY A 38 0.02 -11.95 2.43
CA GLY A 38 0.07 -11.27 3.72
C GLY A 38 -1.00 -11.79 4.67
N HIS A 39 -0.67 -11.91 5.95
CA HIS A 39 -1.62 -12.23 7.01
C HIS A 39 -1.38 -11.36 8.24
N ASN A 40 -2.45 -10.76 8.76
CA ASN A 40 -2.47 -10.01 10.02
C ASN A 40 -3.42 -10.69 11.03
N PRO A 41 -2.91 -11.59 11.89
CA PRO A 41 -3.74 -12.35 12.81
C PRO A 41 -4.47 -11.50 13.86
N LEU A 42 -4.04 -10.24 14.08
CA LEU A 42 -4.67 -9.35 15.04
C LEU A 42 -6.07 -8.91 14.61
N CYS A 43 -6.25 -8.56 13.33
CA CYS A 43 -7.53 -8.15 12.76
C CYS A 43 -8.17 -9.30 11.93
N GLY A 44 -7.45 -10.41 11.72
CA GLY A 44 -7.84 -11.51 10.84
C GLY A 44 -7.67 -11.23 9.35
N ASP A 45 -6.94 -10.16 8.99
CA ASP A 45 -6.81 -9.75 7.59
C ASP A 45 -5.90 -10.72 6.82
N LYS A 46 -6.32 -11.05 5.59
CA LYS A 46 -5.58 -11.85 4.61
C LYS A 46 -5.54 -11.08 3.29
N LEU A 47 -4.38 -11.08 2.65
CA LEU A 47 -4.14 -10.39 1.39
C LEU A 47 -3.31 -11.28 0.48
N VAL A 48 -3.67 -11.37 -0.80
CA VAL A 48 -2.81 -11.86 -1.87
C VAL A 48 -2.56 -10.68 -2.81
N LEU A 49 -1.29 -10.37 -3.03
CA LEU A 49 -0.84 -9.29 -3.90
C LEU A 49 -0.26 -9.88 -5.17
N PHE A 50 -0.68 -9.36 -6.31
CA PHE A 50 -0.22 -9.73 -7.64
C PHE A 50 0.43 -8.52 -8.30
N LEU A 51 1.62 -8.70 -8.86
CA LEU A 51 2.31 -7.66 -9.62
C LEU A 51 2.73 -8.20 -10.98
N THR A 52 2.54 -7.39 -12.02
CA THR A 52 3.19 -7.58 -13.31
C THR A 52 4.20 -6.47 -13.53
N VAL A 53 5.26 -6.81 -14.23
CA VAL A 53 6.39 -5.93 -14.53
C VAL A 53 6.47 -5.79 -16.04
N GLY A 54 6.38 -4.57 -16.53
CA GLY A 54 6.49 -4.23 -17.93
C GLY A 54 7.91 -3.87 -18.33
N GLU A 55 8.00 -2.99 -19.31
CA GLU A 55 9.28 -2.48 -19.83
C GLU A 55 10.05 -1.71 -18.75
N GLU A 56 11.38 -1.70 -18.88
CA GLU A 56 12.31 -0.98 -18.00
C GLU A 56 12.20 -1.34 -16.51
N GLY A 57 11.59 -2.48 -16.18
CA GLY A 57 11.42 -2.93 -14.78
C GLY A 57 10.35 -2.15 -14.01
N ARG A 58 9.42 -1.49 -14.69
CA ARG A 58 8.29 -0.78 -14.08
C ARG A 58 7.12 -1.71 -13.84
N ILE A 59 6.37 -1.50 -12.75
CA ILE A 59 5.16 -2.25 -12.44
C ILE A 59 4.10 -1.87 -13.49
N ALA A 60 3.72 -2.82 -14.34
CA ALA A 60 2.70 -2.62 -15.37
C ALA A 60 1.30 -2.68 -14.78
N ASP A 61 1.08 -3.62 -13.87
CA ASP A 61 -0.18 -3.77 -13.15
C ASP A 61 0.06 -4.28 -11.73
N ALA A 62 -0.81 -3.88 -10.82
CA ALA A 62 -0.84 -4.29 -9.44
C ALA A 62 -2.28 -4.54 -9.04
N ALA A 63 -2.57 -5.73 -8.53
CA ALA A 63 -3.90 -6.14 -8.11
C ALA A 63 -3.83 -6.93 -6.81
N PHE A 64 -4.96 -7.03 -6.12
CA PHE A 64 -5.04 -7.80 -4.90
C PHE A 64 -6.36 -8.54 -4.76
N GLN A 65 -6.34 -9.60 -3.98
CA GLN A 65 -7.52 -10.23 -3.41
C GLN A 65 -7.32 -10.43 -1.92
N GLY A 66 -8.41 -10.58 -1.18
CA GLY A 66 -8.31 -10.84 0.24
C GLY A 66 -9.55 -10.48 1.02
N GLU A 67 -9.46 -10.74 2.31
CA GLU A 67 -10.50 -10.47 3.29
C GLU A 67 -9.86 -9.72 4.44
N GLY A 68 -10.42 -8.59 4.83
CA GLY A 68 -9.86 -7.82 5.93
C GLY A 68 -10.79 -6.68 6.32
N CYS A 69 -10.43 -5.99 7.40
CA CYS A 69 -11.15 -4.80 7.80
C CYS A 69 -11.03 -3.69 6.75
N ALA A 70 -11.95 -2.71 6.80
CA ALA A 70 -12.00 -1.60 5.85
C ALA A 70 -10.66 -0.86 5.66
N ILE A 71 -9.85 -0.74 6.73
CA ILE A 71 -8.54 -0.09 6.67
C ILE A 71 -7.52 -0.93 5.87
N SER A 72 -7.52 -2.25 6.07
CA SER A 72 -6.63 -3.15 5.32
C SER A 72 -6.98 -3.15 3.84
N VAL A 73 -8.28 -3.19 3.52
CA VAL A 73 -8.78 -3.15 2.14
C VAL A 73 -8.49 -1.80 1.50
N ALA A 74 -8.73 -0.70 2.22
CA ALA A 74 -8.44 0.64 1.72
C ALA A 74 -6.94 0.83 1.45
N SER A 75 -6.08 0.41 2.38
CA SER A 75 -4.62 0.47 2.21
C SER A 75 -4.15 -0.32 0.99
N ALA A 76 -4.60 -1.57 0.83
CA ALA A 76 -4.26 -2.38 -0.34
C ALA A 76 -4.74 -1.73 -1.64
N SER A 77 -5.97 -1.21 -1.65
CA SER A 77 -6.53 -0.55 -2.81
C SER A 77 -5.75 0.70 -3.21
N MET A 78 -5.48 1.61 -2.27
CA MET A 78 -4.69 2.82 -2.53
C MET A 78 -3.29 2.46 -3.00
N MET A 79 -2.63 1.51 -2.32
CA MET A 79 -1.29 1.04 -2.69
C MET A 79 -1.27 0.54 -4.15
N THR A 80 -2.20 -0.31 -4.56
CA THR A 80 -2.20 -0.83 -5.94
C THR A 80 -2.37 0.23 -7.03
N GLU A 81 -3.10 1.32 -6.75
CA GLU A 81 -3.15 2.45 -7.69
C GLU A 81 -1.82 3.19 -7.76
N MET A 82 -1.21 3.47 -6.61
CA MET A 82 0.05 4.19 -6.52
C MET A 82 1.20 3.40 -7.18
N LEU A 83 1.16 2.07 -7.19
CA LEU A 83 2.26 1.26 -7.73
C LEU A 83 2.37 1.25 -9.25
N LYS A 84 1.29 1.52 -10.00
CA LYS A 84 1.32 1.40 -11.47
C LYS A 84 2.27 2.43 -12.08
N GLY A 85 3.13 1.98 -12.97
CA GLY A 85 4.17 2.79 -13.62
C GLY A 85 5.43 3.02 -12.77
N LYS A 86 5.43 2.64 -11.48
CA LYS A 86 6.59 2.80 -10.59
C LYS A 86 7.54 1.62 -10.70
N THR A 87 8.82 1.87 -10.50
CA THR A 87 9.87 0.87 -10.32
C THR A 87 9.79 0.28 -8.91
N ALA A 88 10.44 -0.88 -8.71
CA ALA A 88 10.57 -1.46 -7.37
C ALA A 88 11.27 -0.53 -6.37
N ALA A 89 12.17 0.37 -6.83
CA ALA A 89 12.84 1.34 -5.98
C ALA A 89 11.87 2.44 -5.51
N GLU A 90 11.06 3.00 -6.42
CA GLU A 90 10.02 3.99 -6.09
C GLU A 90 8.94 3.39 -5.16
N ALA A 91 8.54 2.14 -5.41
CA ALA A 91 7.62 1.41 -4.55
C ALA A 91 8.17 1.24 -3.11
N LYS A 92 9.47 0.95 -2.98
CA LYS A 92 10.15 0.88 -1.68
C LYS A 92 10.27 2.24 -1.00
N ALA A 93 10.44 3.33 -1.75
CA ALA A 93 10.45 4.68 -1.21
C ALA A 93 9.08 5.06 -0.62
N LEU A 94 7.98 4.76 -1.32
CA LEU A 94 6.62 4.93 -0.80
C LEU A 94 6.41 4.15 0.50
N TRP A 95 6.86 2.89 0.53
CA TRP A 95 6.76 2.06 1.73
C TRP A 95 7.55 2.65 2.90
N ALA A 96 8.81 3.02 2.69
CA ALA A 96 9.65 3.59 3.73
C ALA A 96 9.04 4.88 4.32
N TYR A 97 8.50 5.75 3.46
CA TYR A 97 7.80 6.95 3.87
C TYR A 97 6.55 6.65 4.70
N PHE A 98 5.69 5.74 4.22
CA PHE A 98 4.47 5.36 4.91
C PHE A 98 4.75 4.68 6.26
N GLU A 99 5.77 3.83 6.33
CA GLU A 99 6.19 3.18 7.57
C GLU A 99 6.70 4.20 8.58
N ALA A 100 7.51 5.17 8.16
CA ALA A 100 8.00 6.25 9.01
C ALA A 100 6.85 7.08 9.60
N LEU A 101 5.88 7.46 8.76
CA LEU A 101 4.66 8.15 9.20
C LEU A 101 3.88 7.38 10.27
N CYS A 102 3.67 6.07 10.05
CA CYS A 102 2.93 5.20 10.97
C CYS A 102 3.65 5.01 12.31
N LYS A 103 4.99 4.95 12.29
CA LYS A 103 5.82 4.81 13.50
C LYS A 103 6.05 6.14 14.24
N GLY A 104 5.71 7.27 13.62
CA GLY A 104 5.99 8.60 14.18
C GLY A 104 7.48 8.95 14.16
N ASN A 105 8.23 8.37 13.22
CA ASN A 105 9.63 8.69 13.02
C ASN A 105 9.79 10.08 12.37
N ALA A 106 10.96 10.68 12.53
CA ALA A 106 11.32 11.87 11.75
C ALA A 106 11.35 11.51 10.26
N ILE A 107 10.88 12.45 9.44
CA ILE A 107 10.87 12.36 7.98
C ILE A 107 11.73 13.51 7.50
N GLU A 108 12.76 13.19 6.72
CA GLU A 108 13.62 14.20 6.14
C GLU A 108 12.96 14.78 4.89
N GLU A 109 13.23 16.05 4.57
CA GLU A 109 12.69 16.68 3.33
C GLU A 109 13.11 15.91 2.07
N ALA A 110 14.27 15.25 2.11
CA ALA A 110 14.74 14.39 1.02
C ALA A 110 13.83 13.16 0.80
N ASP A 111 13.24 12.60 1.86
CA ASP A 111 12.33 11.45 1.76
C ASP A 111 11.02 11.85 1.07
N LYS A 112 10.55 13.07 1.36
CA LYS A 112 9.36 13.65 0.74
C LYS A 112 9.62 14.11 -0.70
N ALA A 113 10.76 14.73 -0.97
CA ALA A 113 11.13 15.26 -2.29
C ALA A 113 11.31 14.17 -3.37
N ALA A 114 11.50 12.91 -2.96
CA ALA A 114 11.59 11.76 -3.86
C ALA A 114 10.21 11.23 -4.32
N LEU A 115 9.12 11.75 -3.77
CA LEU A 115 7.76 11.26 -4.00
C LEU A 115 6.88 12.33 -4.65
N ASP A 116 5.85 11.87 -5.37
CA ASP A 116 4.83 12.75 -5.92
C ASP A 116 3.98 13.38 -4.80
N GLU A 117 3.51 14.62 -5.00
CA GLU A 117 2.74 15.35 -3.99
C GLU A 117 1.41 14.66 -3.65
N ASP A 118 0.71 14.08 -4.63
CA ASP A 118 -0.53 13.33 -4.43
C ASP A 118 -0.26 12.05 -3.64
N ASP A 119 0.82 11.33 -3.98
CA ASP A 119 1.24 10.14 -3.23
C ASP A 119 1.51 10.48 -1.75
N VAL A 120 2.24 11.57 -1.51
CA VAL A 120 2.53 12.04 -0.14
C VAL A 120 1.24 12.33 0.61
N ALA A 121 0.32 13.08 0.02
CA ALA A 121 -0.91 13.47 0.69
C ALA A 121 -1.81 12.26 1.01
N ARG A 122 -1.93 11.31 0.07
CA ARG A 122 -2.65 10.03 0.28
C ARG A 122 -2.04 9.21 1.42
N LEU A 123 -0.71 9.10 1.47
CA LEU A 123 -0.02 8.34 2.53
C LEU A 123 -0.14 9.02 3.90
N GLN A 124 -0.08 10.35 3.95
CA GLN A 124 -0.28 11.12 5.18
C GLN A 124 -1.68 10.92 5.76
N ALA A 125 -2.70 10.94 4.90
CA ALA A 125 -4.07 10.67 5.32
C ALA A 125 -4.22 9.26 5.89
N LEU A 126 -3.71 8.24 5.19
CA LEU A 126 -3.76 6.86 5.66
C LEU A 126 -2.99 6.68 6.99
N ALA A 127 -1.90 7.41 7.18
CA ALA A 127 -1.09 7.38 8.39
C ALA A 127 -1.79 7.96 9.62
N GLY A 128 -2.94 8.63 9.47
CA GLY A 128 -3.81 9.00 10.60
C GLY A 128 -4.20 7.81 11.48
N VAL A 129 -4.13 6.58 10.96
CA VAL A 129 -4.29 5.33 11.71
C VAL A 129 -3.32 5.18 12.89
N ARG A 130 -2.21 5.93 12.93
CA ARG A 130 -1.25 5.93 14.06
C ARG A 130 -1.89 6.30 15.40
N HIS A 131 -2.98 7.08 15.37
CA HIS A 131 -3.78 7.41 16.56
C HIS A 131 -4.58 6.21 17.10
N TYR A 132 -4.60 5.09 16.35
CA TYR A 132 -5.28 3.84 16.68
C TYR A 132 -4.29 2.67 16.59
N PRO A 133 -3.41 2.45 17.59
CA PRO A 133 -2.30 1.49 17.51
C PRO A 133 -2.68 0.06 17.09
N VAL A 134 -3.87 -0.40 17.48
CA VAL A 134 -4.42 -1.72 17.09
C VAL A 134 -4.63 -1.84 15.58
N ARG A 135 -4.89 -0.72 14.88
CA ARG A 135 -5.21 -0.67 13.45
C ARG A 135 -4.00 -0.38 12.56
N VAL A 136 -2.88 0.06 13.14
CA VAL A 136 -1.62 0.32 12.40
C VAL A 136 -1.18 -0.91 11.62
N LYS A 137 -1.24 -2.11 12.23
CA LYS A 137 -0.91 -3.36 11.54
C LYS A 137 -1.85 -3.68 10.38
N CYS A 138 -3.14 -3.35 10.50
CA CYS A 138 -4.07 -3.59 9.40
C CYS A 138 -3.71 -2.65 8.20
N ALA A 139 -3.31 -1.39 8.45
CA ALA A 139 -2.88 -0.46 7.39
C ALA A 139 -1.54 -0.83 6.74
N MET A 140 -0.59 -1.38 7.50
CA MET A 140 0.75 -1.75 7.00
C MET A 140 0.78 -3.09 6.26
N LEU A 141 -0.28 -3.91 6.34
CA LEU A 141 -0.27 -5.28 5.81
C LEU A 141 0.06 -5.32 4.32
N ALA A 142 -0.61 -4.50 3.51
CA ALA A 142 -0.42 -4.50 2.07
C ALA A 142 1.02 -4.16 1.67
N TRP A 143 1.59 -3.16 2.32
CA TRP A 143 2.94 -2.69 2.04
C TRP A 143 4.03 -3.67 2.47
N ARG A 144 3.84 -4.38 3.59
CA ARG A 144 4.75 -5.49 3.97
C ARG A 144 4.65 -6.67 3.01
N THR A 145 3.46 -6.90 2.47
CA THR A 145 3.25 -7.93 1.45
C THR A 145 3.93 -7.54 0.15
N LEU A 146 3.89 -6.25 -0.23
CA LEU A 146 4.65 -5.68 -1.34
C LEU A 146 6.16 -5.85 -1.16
N GLU A 147 6.69 -5.54 0.03
CA GLU A 147 8.12 -5.74 0.32
C GLU A 147 8.52 -7.21 0.09
N SER A 148 7.69 -8.14 0.53
CA SER A 148 7.90 -9.58 0.29
C SER A 148 7.79 -9.94 -1.19
N ALA A 149 6.85 -9.36 -1.93
CA ALA A 149 6.68 -9.60 -3.37
C ALA A 149 7.87 -9.08 -4.20
N LEU A 150 8.50 -7.99 -3.75
CA LEU A 150 9.64 -7.35 -4.39
C LEU A 150 11.00 -7.89 -3.91
N ASP A 151 11.01 -8.82 -2.95
CA ASP A 151 12.24 -9.45 -2.46
C ASP A 151 12.67 -10.58 -3.43
N PRO A 152 13.82 -10.46 -4.11
CA PRO A 152 14.32 -11.50 -5.00
C PRO A 152 14.59 -12.84 -4.28
N ALA A 153 14.74 -12.87 -2.96
CA ALA A 153 14.86 -14.11 -2.19
C ALA A 153 13.51 -14.82 -1.93
N ALA A 154 12.40 -14.09 -1.96
CA ALA A 154 11.05 -14.62 -1.76
C ALA A 154 10.40 -15.14 -3.06
N ALA A 155 10.91 -14.72 -4.22
CA ALA A 155 10.38 -15.03 -5.56
C ALA A 155 10.46 -16.52 -6.00
N LYS A 156 10.79 -17.45 -5.10
CA LYS A 156 10.81 -18.91 -5.38
C LYS A 156 9.74 -19.66 -4.58
N LYS A 157 8.48 -19.60 -5.04
CA LYS A 157 7.53 -20.71 -4.96
C LYS A 157 6.55 -20.68 -6.15
N VAL A 158 7.08 -20.81 -7.37
CA VAL A 158 6.30 -21.38 -8.49
C VAL A 158 6.90 -22.76 -8.73
N GLY A 159 6.36 -23.75 -8.01
CA GLY A 159 6.61 -25.16 -8.25
C GLY A 159 5.44 -25.72 -9.02
N THR A 160 5.59 -25.82 -10.33
CA THR A 160 4.92 -26.87 -11.13
C THR A 160 5.47 -28.21 -10.69
N GLU A 161 4.59 -29.07 -10.17
CA GLU A 161 4.51 -30.53 -10.39
C GLU A 161 3.14 -31.03 -9.90
#